data_AF-A0A6V7HSY7-F1
#
_entry.id   AF-A0A6V7HSY7-F1
#
_cell.length_a   1.000
_cell.length_b   1.000
_cell.length_c   1.000
_cell.angle_alpha   90.00
_cell.angle_beta   90.00
_cell.angle_gamma   90.00
#
_symmetry.space_group_name_H-M   'P 1'
#
loop_
_entity.id
_entity.type
_entity.pdbx_description
1 polymer ?
#
loop_
_entity_poly.entity_id
_entity_poly.type
_entity_poly.pdbx_seq_one_letter_code
_entity_poly.pdbx_strand_id
1 'polypeptide(L)' 'KQQPNEVLAKCDVCWTYPCQNGGLCQTLPDRKFSCKCTPGYHGDRCQHKIDACYGNPCRNSGTCKVLEEGRF' A
#
# COMPACT_ATOMS: atom_id res chain seq x y z
N LYS A 1 -13.02 24.85 14.95
CA LYS A 1 -14.49 24.71 14.93
C LYS A 1 -14.88 24.36 13.50
N GLN A 2 -15.55 23.22 13.31
CA GLN A 2 -16.01 22.76 12.00
C GLN A 2 -16.73 23.90 11.23
N GLN A 3 -16.39 24.06 9.96
CA GLN A 3 -17.19 24.84 9.02
C GLN A 3 -18.05 23.84 8.22
N PRO A 4 -19.37 24.01 8.21
CA PRO A 4 -20.30 23.11 7.51
C PRO A 4 -20.35 23.47 6.02
N ASN A 5 -20.31 22.46 5.15
CA ASN A 5 -20.60 22.54 3.71
C ASN A 5 -19.60 23.31 2.82
N GLU A 6 -18.33 22.90 2.83
CA GLU A 6 -17.61 22.80 1.56
C GLU A 6 -17.55 21.32 1.20
N VAL A 7 -18.06 20.96 0.02
CA VAL A 7 -17.57 19.78 -0.70
C VAL A 7 -16.12 20.11 -1.04
N LEU A 8 -15.24 19.98 -0.05
CA LEU A 8 -13.82 20.13 -0.22
C LEU A 8 -13.42 18.90 -1.02
N ALA A 9 -13.36 19.06 -2.34
CA ALA A 9 -12.55 18.18 -3.17
C ALA A 9 -11.17 18.23 -2.55
N LYS A 10 -10.89 17.23 -1.70
CA LYS A 10 -9.70 17.18 -0.89
C LYS A 10 -8.57 16.88 -1.85
N CYS A 11 -8.02 17.91 -2.49
CA CYS A 11 -6.70 17.87 -3.15
C CYS A 11 -5.64 17.75 -2.06
N ASP A 12 -5.71 16.67 -1.27
CA ASP A 12 -4.63 16.28 -0.39
C ASP A 12 -3.62 15.45 -1.16
N VAL A 13 -2.48 15.28 -0.52
CA VAL A 13 -1.38 14.46 -1.02
C VAL A 13 -1.82 13.01 -1.28
N CYS A 14 -2.84 12.50 -0.60
CA CYS A 14 -3.40 11.16 -0.83
C CYS A 14 -4.27 11.06 -2.08
N TRP A 15 -4.91 12.16 -2.51
CA TRP A 15 -5.64 12.24 -3.77
C TRP A 15 -4.69 12.36 -4.96
N THR A 16 -3.62 13.15 -4.83
CA THR A 16 -2.61 13.31 -5.89
C THR A 16 -1.67 12.09 -5.99
N TYR A 17 -1.35 11.46 -4.87
CA TYR A 17 -0.46 10.31 -4.78
C TYR A 17 -1.13 9.14 -4.04
N PRO A 18 -2.18 8.53 -4.61
CA PRO A 18 -2.88 7.44 -3.96
C PRO A 18 -1.98 6.22 -3.81
N CYS A 19 -2.14 5.51 -2.69
CA CYS A 19 -1.53 4.19 -2.50
C CYS A 19 -2.17 3.20 -3.47
N GLN A 20 -1.36 2.30 -4.01
CA GLN A 20 -1.78 1.24 -4.92
C GLN A 20 -2.12 -0.05 -4.15
N ASN A 21 -2.71 -1.02 -4.86
CA ASN A 21 -2.93 -2.38 -4.37
C ASN A 21 -3.68 -2.46 -3.03
N GLY A 22 -4.69 -1.61 -2.84
CA GLY A 22 -5.49 -1.59 -1.62
C GLY A 22 -4.80 -0.96 -0.40
N GLY A 23 -3.64 -0.33 -0.58
CA GLY A 23 -2.94 0.37 0.50
C GLY A 23 -3.77 1.54 1.07
N LEU A 24 -3.67 1.76 2.38
CA LEU A 24 -4.34 2.86 3.07
C LEU A 24 -3.43 4.10 3.08
N CYS A 25 -3.90 5.20 2.48
CA CYS A 25 -3.17 6.46 2.51
C CYS A 25 -3.44 7.24 3.80
N GLN A 26 -2.36 7.66 4.46
CA GLN A 26 -2.39 8.46 5.66
C GLN A 26 -1.67 9.79 5.41
N THR A 27 -2.40 10.89 5.57
CA THR A 27 -1.81 12.24 5.53
C THR A 27 -1.04 12.51 6.82
N LEU A 28 0.22 12.92 6.69
CA LEU A 28 1.12 13.29 7.78
C LEU A 28 1.25 14.82 7.89
N PRO A 29 1.83 15.35 8.98
CA PRO A 29 2.22 16.76 9.07
C PRO A 29 3.11 17.22 7.91
N ASP A 30 3.22 18.53 7.70
CA ASP A 30 4.07 19.15 6.66
C ASP A 30 3.76 18.72 5.22
N ARG A 31 2.50 18.42 4.90
CA ARG A 31 2.05 17.92 3.58
C ARG A 31 2.70 16.61 3.15
N LYS A 32 3.23 15.82 4.10
CA LYS A 32 3.75 14.48 3.83
C LYS A 32 2.61 13.46 3.78
N PHE A 33 2.89 12.30 3.20
CA PHE A 33 2.00 11.16 3.22
C PHE A 33 2.77 9.89 3.53
N SER A 34 2.05 8.87 3.99
CA SER A 34 2.56 7.52 4.12
C SER A 34 1.48 6.53 3.69
N CYS A 35 1.90 5.49 2.99
CA CYS A 35 1.04 4.40 2.59
C CYS A 35 1.24 3.20 3.51
N LYS A 36 0.17 2.76 4.16
CA LYS A 36 0.14 1.49 4.86
C LYS A 36 -0.24 0.39 3.87
N CYS A 37 0.75 -0.40 3.46
CA CYS A 37 0.56 -1.46 2.49
C CYS A 37 -0.18 -2.66 3.07
N THR A 38 -0.97 -3.30 2.21
CA THR A 38 -1.53 -4.62 2.45
C THR A 38 -0.40 -5.66 2.48
N PRO A 39 -0.58 -6.78 3.20
CA PRO A 39 0.39 -7.88 3.16
C PRO A 39 0.66 -8.32 1.74
N GLY A 40 1.94 -8.50 1.39
CA GLY A 40 2.33 -8.86 0.03
C GLY A 40 2.66 -7.66 -0.87
N TYR A 41 2.59 -6.41 -0.38
CA TYR A 41 3.01 -5.22 -1.13
C TYR A 41 3.96 -4.32 -0.32
N HIS A 42 4.81 -3.59 -1.02
CA HIS A 42 5.80 -2.67 -0.46
C HIS A 42 6.11 -1.49 -1.41
N GLY A 43 6.93 -0.57 -0.93
CA GLY A 43 7.26 0.70 -1.60
C GLY A 43 6.42 1.86 -1.09
N ASP A 44 6.84 3.09 -1.42
CA ASP A 44 6.24 4.33 -0.88
C ASP A 44 4.74 4.46 -1.20
N ARG A 45 4.28 3.83 -2.28
CA ARG A 45 2.88 3.78 -2.70
C ARG A 45 2.35 2.35 -2.77
N CYS A 46 3.01 1.37 -2.15
CA CYS A 46 2.62 -0.05 -2.23
C CYS A 46 2.57 -0.58 -3.67
N GLN A 47 3.35 0.01 -4.57
CA GLN A 47 3.35 -0.32 -5.99
C GLN A 47 4.10 -1.61 -6.31
N HIS A 48 4.93 -2.09 -5.39
CA HIS A 48 5.73 -3.29 -5.58
C HIS A 48 5.10 -4.45 -4.84
N LYS A 49 4.96 -5.58 -5.51
CA LYS A 49 4.55 -6.82 -4.88
C LYS A 49 5.75 -7.48 -4.23
N ILE A 50 5.60 -7.92 -2.99
CA ILE A 50 6.60 -8.68 -2.25
C ILE A 50 6.67 -10.06 -2.88
N ASP A 51 7.70 -10.28 -3.69
CA ASP A 51 8.04 -11.59 -4.18
C ASP A 51 8.86 -12.33 -3.10
N ALA A 52 8.14 -12.99 -2.19
CA ALA A 52 8.77 -13.87 -1.21
C ALA A 52 9.50 -15.07 -1.84
N CYS A 53 9.35 -15.28 -3.16
CA CYS A 53 10.06 -16.30 -3.93
C CYS A 53 11.32 -15.76 -4.61
N TYR A 54 11.56 -14.45 -4.54
CA TYR A 54 12.76 -13.87 -5.09
C TYR A 54 14.00 -14.49 -4.46
N GLY A 55 14.89 -15.04 -5.29
CA GLY A 55 16.07 -15.76 -4.85
C GLY A 55 15.86 -17.25 -4.52
N ASN A 56 14.69 -17.82 -4.85
CA ASN A 56 14.35 -19.23 -4.61
C ASN A 56 14.63 -19.70 -3.17
N PRO A 57 14.03 -19.06 -2.14
CA PRO A 57 14.30 -19.40 -0.74
C PRO A 57 13.71 -20.74 -0.30
N CYS A 58 12.80 -21.34 -1.08
CA CYS A 58 12.21 -22.64 -0.77
C CYS A 58 13.24 -23.76 -0.96
N ARG A 59 13.54 -24.48 0.14
CA ARG A 59 14.41 -25.66 0.15
C ARG A 59 13.63 -26.95 -0.13
N ASN A 60 14.35 -28.07 -0.28
CA ASN A 60 13.79 -29.42 -0.43
C ASN A 60 12.82 -29.58 -1.62
N SER A 61 13.14 -28.92 -2.74
CA SER A 61 12.31 -28.95 -3.96
C SER A 61 10.89 -28.39 -3.77
N GLY A 62 10.68 -27.56 -2.74
CA GLY A 62 9.42 -26.87 -2.52
C GLY A 62 9.11 -25.87 -3.64
N THR A 63 7.89 -25.89 -4.17
CA THR A 63 7.44 -24.87 -5.13
C THR A 63 7.09 -23.60 -4.37
N CYS A 64 7.86 -22.54 -4.60
CA CYS A 64 7.54 -21.24 -4.03
C CYS A 64 6.32 -20.63 -4.73
N LYS A 65 5.37 -20.11 -3.96
CA LYS A 65 4.20 -19.39 -4.47
C LYS A 65 4.12 -18.04 -3.79
N VAL A 66 4.04 -16.98 -4.58
CA VAL A 66 3.75 -15.66 -4.03
C VAL A 66 2.31 -15.67 -3.54
N LEU A 67 2.12 -15.34 -2.26
CA LEU A 67 0.79 -15.27 -1.65
C LEU A 67 0.11 -14.00 -2.14
N GLU A 68 -0.61 -14.12 -3.25
CA GLU A 68 -1.64 -13.15 -3.64
C GLU A 68 -2.78 -13.25 -2.62
N GLU A 69 -3.26 -12.10 -2.15
CA GLU A 69 -4.21 -11.96 -1.03
C GLU A 69 -5.30 -13.04 -0.92
N GLY A 70 -5.51 -13.51 0.32
CA GLY A 70 -6.81 -14.06 0.75
C GLY A 70 -6.99 -15.57 0.81
N ARG A 71 -5.96 -16.41 0.66
CA ARG A 71 -6.09 -17.85 0.91
C ARG A 71 -5.53 -18.24 2.28
N PHE A 72 -6.41 -18.23 3.27
CA PHE A 72 -6.27 -19.02 4.50
C PHE A 72 -6.56 -20.50 4.19
#